data_AF-A0A2N9Y040-F1
#
_entry.id   AF-A0A2N9Y040-F1
#
_cell.length_a   1.000
_cell.length_b   1.000
_cell.length_c   1.000
_cell.angle_alpha   90.00
_cell.angle_beta   90.00
_cell.angle_gamma   90.00
#
_symmetry.space_group_name_H-M   'P 1'
#
loop_
_entity.id
_entity.type
_entity.pdbx_description
1 polymer ?
#
loop_
_entity_poly.entity_id
_entity_poly.type
_entity_poly.pdbx_seq_one_letter_code
_entity_poly.pdbx_strand_id
1 'polypeptide(L)'
;MRYFHTDLNGCPEELTDANGKILWECSFQLWGKRIHEIEHEPIEQNLRYQGQYLDRETGLHYNTFRYYDPDIGRFTQPDPIGLLGGFNLYQYAPNGLTWVDPWGWSCEVKVKRGAQGQPLSAKATVSRADIGSGTATNPSSRAFARRLGNADDDAGHILAKILGGSGGIDNVFPQLKGVNRSQYRIFEERVRRYIEKKGTVNINWRFSYGNGGTRPTQIEYSVSQNGKIVLSEIFNN
;
A
#
# COMPACT_ATOMS: atom_id res chain seq x y z
N MET A 1 -19.04 22.21 20.95
CA MET A 1 -17.91 21.68 20.16
C MET A 1 -17.11 20.74 21.04
N ARG A 2 -16.52 19.68 20.49
CA ARG A 2 -15.60 18.79 21.21
C ARG A 2 -14.30 18.70 20.43
N TYR A 3 -13.17 18.59 21.12
CA TYR A 3 -11.84 18.59 20.53
C TYR A 3 -11.07 17.36 20.98
N PHE A 4 -10.51 16.64 20.02
CA PHE A 4 -9.66 15.49 20.27
C PHE A 4 -8.21 15.92 20.36
N HIS A 5 -7.51 15.34 21.33
CA HIS A 5 -6.07 15.41 21.46
C HIS A 5 -5.52 14.01 21.27
N THR A 6 -4.55 13.86 20.38
CA THR A 6 -4.08 12.54 19.92
C THR A 6 -2.59 12.39 20.13
N ASP A 7 -2.14 11.17 20.41
CA ASP A 7 -0.73 10.79 20.36
C ASP A 7 -0.17 10.87 18.91
N LEU A 8 1.14 10.74 18.75
CA LEU A 8 1.87 10.77 17.48
C LEU A 8 1.36 9.75 16.44
N ASN A 9 0.90 8.58 16.91
CA ASN A 9 0.30 7.54 16.06
C ASN A 9 -1.18 7.85 15.69
N GLY A 10 -1.73 8.94 16.20
CA GLY A 10 -3.10 9.38 15.97
C GLY A 10 -4.15 8.75 16.90
N CYS A 11 -3.74 7.99 17.93
CA CYS A 11 -4.68 7.47 18.93
C CYS A 11 -5.23 8.62 19.79
N PRO A 12 -6.55 8.74 19.97
CA PRO A 12 -7.13 9.78 20.84
C PRO A 12 -6.81 9.53 22.30
N GLU A 13 -6.10 10.46 22.95
CA GLU A 13 -5.75 10.39 24.38
C GLU A 13 -6.72 11.24 25.23
N GLU A 14 -7.21 12.36 24.71
CA GLU A 14 -8.13 13.22 25.45
C GLU A 14 -9.23 13.80 24.56
N LEU A 15 -10.37 14.10 25.18
CA LEU A 15 -11.50 14.80 24.57
C LEU A 15 -11.92 15.96 25.46
N THR A 16 -11.86 17.19 24.95
CA THR A 16 -12.25 18.39 25.70
C THR A 16 -13.48 19.09 25.11
N ASP A 17 -14.20 19.84 25.95
CA ASP A 17 -15.24 20.77 25.48
C ASP A 17 -14.66 22.09 24.95
N ALA A 18 -15.53 23.05 24.62
CA ALA A 18 -15.13 24.38 24.13
C ALA A 18 -14.45 25.29 25.15
N ASN A 19 -14.53 24.95 26.44
CA ASN A 19 -13.88 25.68 27.52
C ASN A 19 -12.59 24.98 27.98
N GLY A 20 -12.20 23.87 27.34
CA GLY A 20 -11.03 23.08 27.73
C GLY A 20 -11.29 22.11 28.89
N LYS A 21 -12.55 21.88 29.30
CA LYS A 21 -12.87 20.86 30.30
C LYS A 21 -12.65 19.48 29.68
N ILE A 22 -11.90 18.61 30.35
CA ILE A 22 -11.73 17.19 29.97
C ILE A 22 -13.07 16.47 30.17
N LEU A 23 -13.53 15.81 29.11
CA LEU A 23 -14.75 15.01 29.07
C LEU A 23 -14.44 13.52 29.14
N TRP A 24 -13.32 13.11 28.54
CA TRP A 24 -12.84 11.74 28.46
C TRP A 24 -11.33 11.75 28.28
N GLU A 25 -10.63 10.80 28.91
CA GLU A 25 -9.21 10.59 28.71
C GLU A 25 -8.86 9.09 28.71
N CYS A 26 -7.83 8.72 27.97
CA CYS A 26 -7.37 7.35 27.85
C CYS A 26 -5.87 7.29 27.53
N SER A 27 -5.19 6.28 28.06
CA SER A 27 -3.80 5.97 27.71
C SER A 27 -3.70 4.56 27.12
N PHE A 28 -2.74 4.37 26.22
CA PHE A 28 -2.59 3.14 25.45
C PHE A 28 -1.17 2.57 25.55
N GLN A 29 -1.07 1.25 25.45
CA GLN A 29 0.17 0.58 25.13
C GLN A 29 0.50 0.74 23.64
N LEU A 30 1.71 0.31 23.25
CA LEU A 30 2.23 0.43 21.88
C LEU A 30 1.29 -0.07 20.76
N TRP A 31 0.43 -1.04 21.06
CA TRP A 31 -0.48 -1.65 20.09
C TRP A 31 -1.93 -1.18 20.23
N GLY A 32 -2.19 -0.11 20.98
CA GLY A 32 -3.52 0.45 21.14
C GLY A 32 -4.34 -0.23 22.24
N LYS A 33 -3.73 -1.12 23.04
CA LYS A 33 -4.38 -1.69 24.22
C LYS A 33 -4.52 -0.59 25.27
N ARG A 34 -5.74 -0.32 25.72
CA ARG A 34 -5.97 0.64 26.80
C ARG A 34 -5.27 0.18 28.08
N ILE A 35 -4.55 1.11 28.70
CA ILE A 35 -4.04 0.96 30.06
C ILE A 35 -5.09 1.49 31.04
N HIS A 36 -5.68 2.63 30.71
CA HIS A 36 -6.63 3.33 31.56
C HIS A 36 -7.57 4.19 30.71
N GLU A 37 -8.83 4.30 31.13
CA GLU A 37 -9.87 5.13 30.49
C GLU A 37 -10.73 5.75 31.58
N ILE A 38 -10.87 7.08 31.57
CA ILE A 38 -11.77 7.82 32.46
C ILE A 38 -12.81 8.56 31.62
N GLU A 39 -14.06 8.34 31.99
CA GLU A 39 -15.21 9.11 31.53
C GLU A 39 -15.54 10.13 32.64
N HIS A 40 -15.27 11.42 32.41
CA HIS A 40 -15.62 12.50 33.35
C HIS A 40 -17.08 12.93 33.21
N GLU A 41 -17.69 12.61 32.07
CA GLU A 41 -19.09 12.81 31.72
C GLU A 41 -19.56 11.55 30.98
N PRO A 42 -20.87 11.25 30.93
CA PRO A 42 -21.40 10.08 30.21
C PRO A 42 -21.26 10.25 28.69
N ILE A 43 -20.06 10.00 28.18
CA ILE A 43 -19.66 10.05 26.77
C ILE A 43 -18.98 8.74 26.42
N GLU A 44 -19.54 8.05 25.42
CA GLU A 44 -18.92 6.86 24.89
C GLU A 44 -17.95 7.23 23.76
N GLN A 45 -16.65 7.19 24.04
CA GLN A 45 -15.60 7.45 23.05
C GLN A 45 -14.93 6.15 22.60
N ASN A 46 -15.14 5.81 21.33
CA ASN A 46 -14.71 4.53 20.76
C ASN A 46 -13.66 4.66 19.65
N LEU A 47 -13.23 5.86 19.25
CA LEU A 47 -12.17 6.00 18.26
C LEU A 47 -10.82 5.48 18.80
N ARG A 48 -10.07 4.76 17.96
CA ARG A 48 -8.74 4.20 18.28
C ARG A 48 -7.72 4.71 17.26
N TYR A 49 -6.77 3.89 16.82
CA TYR A 49 -5.90 4.28 15.69
C TYR A 49 -6.72 4.74 14.48
N GLN A 50 -6.09 5.49 13.59
CA GLN A 50 -6.75 6.01 12.40
C GLN A 50 -7.46 4.89 11.62
N GLY A 51 -8.78 5.03 11.44
CA GLY A 51 -9.65 4.03 10.80
C GLY A 51 -10.27 2.97 11.73
N GLN A 52 -9.86 2.94 13.00
CA GLN A 52 -10.31 1.96 13.98
C GLN A 52 -11.42 2.49 14.90
N TYR A 53 -12.40 1.63 15.16
CA TYR A 53 -13.47 1.85 16.12
C TYR A 53 -13.50 0.71 17.14
N LEU A 54 -13.46 1.02 18.43
CA LEU A 54 -13.56 0.02 19.49
C LEU A 54 -14.96 -0.58 19.49
N ASP A 55 -15.01 -1.90 19.38
CA ASP A 55 -16.16 -2.70 19.79
C ASP A 55 -16.03 -3.02 21.28
N ARG A 56 -16.89 -2.40 22.11
CA ARG A 56 -16.85 -2.57 23.57
C ARG A 56 -17.28 -3.97 24.02
N GLU A 57 -18.05 -4.71 23.23
CA GLU A 57 -18.50 -6.06 23.58
C GLU A 57 -17.32 -7.05 23.53
N THR A 58 -16.49 -6.94 22.49
CA THR A 58 -15.38 -7.86 22.25
C THR A 58 -14.04 -7.33 22.75
N GLY A 59 -13.91 -6.02 22.93
CA GLY A 59 -12.63 -5.35 23.20
C GLY A 59 -11.73 -5.20 21.96
N LEU A 60 -12.18 -5.70 20.80
CA LEU A 60 -11.45 -5.62 19.54
C LEU A 60 -11.70 -4.29 18.84
N HIS A 61 -10.77 -3.90 17.97
CA HIS A 61 -10.89 -2.68 17.18
C HIS A 61 -11.36 -3.03 15.77
N TYR A 62 -12.57 -2.64 15.42
CA TYR A 62 -13.09 -2.79 14.07
C TYR A 62 -12.41 -1.81 13.11
N ASN A 63 -11.80 -2.34 12.05
CA ASN A 63 -11.07 -1.61 11.03
C ASN A 63 -11.61 -2.01 9.64
N THR A 64 -12.76 -1.44 9.26
CA THR A 64 -13.51 -1.62 8.00
C THR A 64 -13.84 -3.07 7.60
N PHE A 65 -12.86 -3.92 7.35
CA PHE A 65 -13.05 -5.31 6.91
C PHE A 65 -12.53 -6.35 7.91
N ARG A 66 -11.80 -5.92 8.95
CA ARG A 66 -11.17 -6.82 9.92
C ARG A 66 -11.28 -6.28 11.34
N TYR A 67 -11.21 -7.18 12.30
CA TYR A 67 -11.03 -6.86 13.70
C TYR A 67 -9.56 -6.94 14.05
N TYR A 68 -9.03 -5.88 14.65
CA TYR A 68 -7.69 -5.78 15.18
C TYR A 68 -7.71 -6.09 16.68
N ASP A 69 -6.81 -6.97 17.09
CA ASP A 69 -6.58 -7.33 18.48
C ASP A 69 -5.42 -6.47 19.04
N PRO A 70 -5.73 -5.50 19.91
CA PRO A 70 -4.72 -4.62 20.48
C PRO A 70 -3.81 -5.31 21.50
N ASP A 71 -4.17 -6.47 22.04
CA ASP A 71 -3.33 -7.22 23.00
C ASP A 71 -2.10 -7.80 22.32
N ILE A 72 -2.23 -8.20 21.06
CA ILE A 72 -1.19 -8.89 20.29
C ILE A 72 -0.74 -8.14 19.03
N GLY A 73 -1.32 -6.97 18.77
CA GLY A 73 -0.89 -6.05 17.72
C GLY A 73 -1.14 -6.52 16.29
N ARG A 74 -2.25 -7.23 16.04
CA ARG A 74 -2.55 -7.83 14.73
C ARG A 74 -4.04 -8.01 14.47
N PHE A 75 -4.42 -8.25 13.22
CA PHE A 75 -5.79 -8.64 12.88
C PHE A 75 -6.10 -10.05 13.37
N THR A 76 -7.37 -10.31 13.70
CA THR A 76 -7.86 -11.64 14.10
C THR A 76 -8.29 -12.48 12.89
N GLN A 77 -8.64 -11.83 11.77
CA GLN A 77 -8.91 -12.49 10.50
C GLN A 77 -7.72 -12.36 9.54
N PRO A 78 -7.46 -13.41 8.72
CA PRO A 78 -6.51 -13.28 7.63
C PRO A 78 -7.00 -12.20 6.65
N ASP A 79 -6.04 -11.54 6.01
CA ASP A 79 -6.33 -10.51 5.01
C ASP A 79 -7.33 -11.02 3.95
N PRO A 80 -8.48 -10.35 3.74
CA PRO A 80 -9.47 -10.75 2.75
C PRO A 80 -8.93 -10.81 1.33
N ILE A 81 -7.86 -10.06 1.02
CA ILE A 81 -7.17 -10.15 -0.27
C ILE A 81 -6.07 -11.23 -0.28
N GLY A 82 -5.96 -12.01 0.79
CA GLY A 82 -5.02 -13.11 0.96
C GLY A 82 -3.58 -12.64 0.90
N LEU A 83 -2.67 -13.42 0.31
CA LEU A 83 -1.26 -13.05 0.14
C LEU A 83 -1.05 -11.75 -0.67
N LEU A 84 -2.12 -11.09 -1.17
CA LEU A 84 -2.04 -9.77 -1.80
C LEU A 84 -1.82 -8.64 -0.77
N GLY A 85 -2.18 -8.84 0.49
CA GLY A 85 -1.95 -7.87 1.57
C GLY A 85 -0.60 -8.00 2.28
N GLY A 86 0.27 -8.90 1.81
CA GLY A 86 1.57 -9.21 2.37
C GLY A 86 1.71 -10.67 2.79
N PHE A 87 2.94 -11.09 3.14
CA PHE A 87 3.20 -12.46 3.60
C PHE A 87 2.59 -12.77 4.96
N ASN A 88 2.46 -11.75 5.82
CA ASN A 88 1.80 -11.87 7.10
C ASN A 88 0.35 -11.42 6.99
N LEU A 89 -0.54 -12.38 6.74
CA LEU A 89 -1.98 -12.14 6.54
C LEU A 89 -2.68 -11.47 7.73
N TYR A 90 -2.04 -11.42 8.89
CA TYR A 90 -2.60 -10.84 10.11
C TYR A 90 -1.97 -9.47 10.45
N GLN A 91 -0.99 -8.98 9.67
CA GLN A 91 -0.28 -7.74 9.99
C GLN A 91 -1.19 -6.51 9.91
N TYR A 92 -1.11 -5.61 10.91
CA TYR A 92 -1.78 -4.30 10.89
C TYR A 92 -1.07 -3.29 9.99
N ALA A 93 0.23 -3.06 10.24
CA ALA A 93 1.06 -2.23 9.37
C ALA A 93 2.51 -2.72 9.41
N PRO A 94 3.32 -2.44 8.38
CA PRO A 94 4.77 -2.68 8.40
C PRO A 94 5.47 -2.01 9.59
N ASN A 95 5.00 -0.83 10.00
CA ASN A 95 5.46 -0.11 11.18
C ASN A 95 4.31 0.72 11.80
N GLY A 96 3.75 0.27 12.92
CA GLY A 96 2.58 0.91 13.56
C GLY A 96 2.81 2.30 14.16
N LEU A 97 4.05 2.81 14.22
CA LEU A 97 4.35 4.17 14.67
C LEU A 97 4.28 5.20 13.54
N THR A 98 4.57 4.79 12.31
CA THR A 98 4.73 5.70 11.16
C THR A 98 3.83 5.35 9.98
N TRP A 99 3.18 4.19 10.02
CA TRP A 99 2.27 3.70 9.00
C TRP A 99 0.93 3.40 9.63
N VAL A 100 -0.12 3.85 8.94
CA VAL A 100 -1.51 3.50 9.21
C VAL A 100 -1.98 2.62 8.07
N ASP A 101 -2.84 1.64 8.37
CA ASP A 101 -3.62 0.91 7.37
C ASP A 101 -5.10 1.33 7.45
N PRO A 102 -5.50 2.42 6.77
CA PRO A 102 -6.82 3.02 6.93
C PRO A 102 -7.95 2.14 6.37
N TRP A 103 -7.60 1.19 5.48
CA TRP A 103 -8.55 0.36 4.74
C TRP A 103 -8.47 -1.12 5.13
N GLY A 104 -7.41 -1.53 5.81
CA GLY A 104 -7.09 -2.93 6.02
C GLY A 104 -6.44 -3.60 4.81
N TRP A 105 -5.84 -2.86 3.86
CA TRP A 105 -5.25 -3.39 2.61
C TRP A 105 -3.89 -2.74 2.31
N SER A 106 -2.88 -3.55 1.96
CA SER A 106 -1.65 -3.06 1.32
C SER A 106 -1.68 -3.32 -0.20
N CYS A 107 -1.42 -2.28 -1.01
CA CYS A 107 -1.28 -2.44 -2.46
C CYS A 107 0.14 -2.93 -2.77
N GLU A 108 0.36 -4.25 -2.72
CA GLU A 108 1.63 -4.84 -3.10
C GLU A 108 1.58 -5.41 -4.53
N VAL A 109 2.57 -5.04 -5.34
CA VAL A 109 2.80 -5.66 -6.64
C VAL A 109 3.47 -7.01 -6.45
N LYS A 110 2.81 -8.09 -6.90
CA LYS A 110 3.37 -9.44 -6.84
C LYS A 110 4.27 -9.68 -8.03
N VAL A 111 5.58 -9.69 -7.80
CA VAL A 111 6.58 -9.92 -8.84
C VAL A 111 7.11 -11.35 -8.75
N LYS A 112 6.94 -12.13 -9.84
CA LYS A 112 7.61 -13.42 -10.01
C LYS A 112 8.99 -13.16 -10.60
N ARG A 113 10.05 -13.55 -9.90
CA ARG A 113 11.45 -13.38 -10.35
C ARG A 113 12.05 -14.71 -10.84
N GLY A 114 12.99 -14.61 -11.77
CA GLY A 114 13.82 -15.72 -12.23
C GLY A 114 15.02 -15.96 -11.33
N ALA A 115 15.82 -16.99 -11.63
CA ALA A 115 16.97 -17.40 -10.83
C ALA A 115 18.04 -16.30 -10.66
N GLN A 116 18.13 -15.36 -11.60
CA GLN A 116 19.08 -14.25 -11.56
C GLN A 116 18.44 -12.96 -10.99
N GLY A 117 17.22 -13.05 -10.43
CA GLY A 117 16.49 -11.94 -9.84
C GLY A 117 15.73 -11.06 -10.84
N GLN A 118 15.74 -11.38 -12.13
CA GLN A 118 15.01 -10.65 -13.16
C GLN A 118 13.49 -10.87 -13.06
N PRO A 119 12.64 -9.84 -13.21
CA PRO A 119 11.20 -10.00 -13.12
C PRO A 119 10.64 -10.72 -14.34
N LEU A 120 9.98 -11.87 -14.19
CA LEU A 120 9.37 -12.63 -15.29
C LEU A 120 7.93 -12.20 -15.57
N SER A 121 7.20 -11.90 -14.49
CA SER A 121 5.83 -11.39 -14.56
C SER A 121 5.49 -10.65 -13.28
N ALA A 122 4.53 -9.73 -13.34
CA ALA A 122 3.99 -9.11 -12.14
C ALA A 122 2.48 -8.94 -12.20
N LYS A 123 1.84 -8.83 -11.04
CA LYS A 123 0.40 -8.59 -10.91
C LYS A 123 0.11 -7.60 -9.78
N ALA A 124 -0.87 -6.73 -9.99
CA ALA A 124 -1.37 -5.82 -8.95
C ALA A 124 -2.87 -5.59 -9.14
N THR A 125 -3.58 -5.29 -8.06
CA THR A 125 -4.95 -4.76 -8.09
C THR A 125 -4.89 -3.33 -7.60
N VAL A 126 -5.41 -2.39 -8.39
CA VAL A 126 -5.27 -0.95 -8.11
C VAL A 126 -6.65 -0.32 -8.13
N SER A 127 -6.97 0.37 -7.05
CA SER A 127 -8.19 1.13 -6.80
C SER A 127 -7.91 2.64 -6.81
N ARG A 128 -8.95 3.45 -6.62
CA ARG A 128 -8.79 4.91 -6.48
C ARG A 128 -8.01 5.31 -5.22
N ALA A 129 -8.09 4.50 -4.16
CA ALA A 129 -7.42 4.79 -2.89
C ALA A 129 -5.89 4.67 -3.01
N ASP A 130 -5.41 3.90 -3.98
CA ASP A 130 -3.97 3.67 -4.21
C ASP A 130 -3.31 4.79 -5.02
N ILE A 131 -4.11 5.60 -5.72
CA ILE A 131 -3.58 6.67 -6.57
C ILE A 131 -2.87 7.71 -5.70
N GLY A 132 -1.59 7.95 -6.01
CA GLY A 132 -0.76 8.93 -5.31
C GLY A 132 -0.14 8.45 -3.99
N SER A 133 -0.39 7.21 -3.54
CA SER A 133 0.24 6.66 -2.32
C SER A 133 1.66 6.14 -2.54
N GLY A 134 2.14 6.07 -3.80
CA GLY A 134 3.42 5.47 -4.15
C GLY A 134 4.63 6.35 -3.83
N THR A 135 5.81 5.72 -3.81
CA THR A 135 7.09 6.37 -3.47
C THR A 135 8.05 6.42 -4.65
N ALA A 136 9.03 7.33 -4.62
CA ALA A 136 10.01 7.47 -5.69
C ALA A 136 11.16 6.44 -5.55
N THR A 137 11.80 6.08 -6.66
CA THR A 137 12.99 5.22 -6.63
C THR A 137 14.13 5.86 -5.83
N ASN A 138 14.89 5.02 -5.15
CA ASN A 138 16.03 5.41 -4.33
C ASN A 138 17.36 4.95 -4.97
N PRO A 139 18.54 5.36 -4.46
CA PRO A 139 19.83 4.97 -5.02
C PRO A 139 20.01 3.44 -5.12
N SER A 140 19.54 2.69 -4.12
CA SER A 140 19.64 1.23 -4.08
C SER A 140 18.79 0.57 -5.16
N SER A 141 17.57 1.07 -5.42
CA SER A 141 16.72 0.52 -6.48
C SER A 141 17.25 0.83 -7.88
N ARG A 142 17.87 2.00 -8.09
CA ARG A 142 18.61 2.30 -9.33
C ARG A 142 19.84 1.41 -9.52
N ALA A 143 20.62 1.17 -8.47
CA ALA A 143 21.76 0.27 -8.52
C ALA A 143 21.33 -1.17 -8.83
N PHE A 144 20.24 -1.63 -8.22
CA PHE A 144 19.67 -2.95 -8.49
C PHE A 144 19.19 -3.09 -9.94
N ALA A 145 18.47 -2.11 -10.48
CA ALA A 145 18.02 -2.14 -11.88
C ALA A 145 19.21 -2.27 -12.83
N ARG A 146 20.25 -1.45 -12.65
CA ARG A 146 21.47 -1.49 -13.48
C ARG A 146 22.27 -2.79 -13.33
N ARG A 147 22.24 -3.45 -12.16
CA ARG A 147 22.84 -4.78 -11.99
C ARG A 147 22.18 -5.85 -12.86
N LEU A 148 20.88 -5.69 -13.14
CA LEU A 148 20.13 -6.57 -14.04
C LEU A 148 20.18 -6.13 -15.51
N GLY A 149 20.75 -4.97 -15.82
CA GLY A 149 20.73 -4.39 -17.16
C GLY A 149 22.03 -3.68 -17.50
N ASN A 150 21.90 -2.55 -18.18
CA ASN A 150 23.02 -1.73 -18.61
C ASN A 150 23.29 -0.61 -17.60
N ALA A 151 24.50 -0.05 -17.63
CA ALA A 151 24.90 1.03 -16.71
C ALA A 151 24.08 2.32 -16.87
N ASP A 152 23.56 2.56 -18.07
CA ASP A 152 22.76 3.72 -18.46
C ASP A 152 21.25 3.50 -18.35
N ASP A 153 20.80 2.29 -17.99
CA ASP A 153 19.39 2.02 -17.74
C ASP A 153 18.85 2.86 -16.57
N ASP A 154 17.59 3.21 -16.69
CA ASP A 154 16.80 3.78 -15.62
C ASP A 154 16.14 2.67 -14.79
N ALA A 155 15.73 3.00 -13.57
CA ALA A 155 14.88 2.11 -12.79
C ALA A 155 13.41 2.33 -13.16
N GLY A 156 12.91 1.51 -14.08
CA GLY A 156 11.49 1.45 -14.38
C GLY A 156 10.74 0.89 -13.18
N HIS A 157 9.70 1.57 -12.72
CA HIS A 157 8.79 1.00 -11.74
C HIS A 157 7.95 -0.08 -12.44
N ILE A 158 7.74 -1.23 -11.79
CA ILE A 158 6.79 -2.23 -12.30
C ILE A 158 5.37 -1.68 -12.11
N LEU A 159 4.95 -1.42 -10.88
CA LEU A 159 3.78 -0.61 -10.57
C LEU A 159 4.22 0.85 -10.40
N ALA A 160 3.68 1.75 -11.20
CA ALA A 160 4.01 3.17 -11.19
C ALA A 160 3.81 3.82 -9.80
N LYS A 161 4.68 4.79 -9.47
CA LYS A 161 4.48 5.66 -8.29
C LYS A 161 3.07 6.29 -8.25
N ILE A 162 2.59 6.78 -9.39
CA ILE A 162 1.28 7.45 -9.47
C ILE A 162 0.10 6.49 -9.24
N LEU A 163 0.34 5.19 -9.32
CA LEU A 163 -0.63 4.11 -9.10
C LEU A 163 -0.44 3.41 -7.74
N GLY A 164 0.37 3.99 -6.83
CA GLY A 164 0.58 3.42 -5.50
C GLY A 164 1.85 2.57 -5.35
N GLY A 165 2.65 2.43 -6.40
CA GLY A 165 3.83 1.58 -6.36
C GLY A 165 4.98 2.13 -5.50
N SER A 166 5.68 1.23 -4.80
CA SER A 166 6.86 1.54 -4.01
C SER A 166 8.11 1.77 -4.88
N GLY A 167 8.97 2.70 -4.51
CA GLY A 167 10.27 2.91 -5.16
C GLY A 167 11.38 1.93 -4.74
N GLY A 168 11.04 0.91 -3.95
CA GLY A 168 11.95 -0.12 -3.46
C GLY A 168 12.47 -1.08 -4.52
N ILE A 169 13.50 -1.87 -4.15
CA ILE A 169 14.17 -2.83 -5.05
C ILE A 169 13.22 -3.88 -5.64
N ASP A 170 12.16 -4.22 -4.90
CA ASP A 170 11.23 -5.28 -5.27
C ASP A 170 10.25 -4.87 -6.38
N ASN A 171 10.10 -3.56 -6.64
CA ASN A 171 9.18 -3.00 -7.63
C ASN A 171 9.91 -2.30 -8.80
N VAL A 172 11.15 -2.67 -9.09
CA VAL A 172 11.89 -2.08 -10.20
C VAL A 172 12.49 -3.10 -11.17
N PHE A 173 12.71 -2.64 -12.40
CA PHE A 173 13.37 -3.37 -13.47
C PHE A 173 14.24 -2.43 -14.33
N PRO A 174 15.29 -2.94 -15.01
CA PRO A 174 16.08 -2.13 -15.94
C PRO A 174 15.26 -1.74 -17.16
N GLN A 175 15.21 -0.45 -17.45
CA GLN A 175 14.45 0.08 -18.57
C GLN A 175 15.20 1.19 -19.30
N LEU A 176 15.10 1.25 -20.63
CA LEU A 176 15.57 2.37 -21.43
C LEU A 176 14.98 3.66 -20.90
N LYS A 177 15.86 4.62 -20.61
CA LYS A 177 15.48 5.94 -20.12
C LYS A 177 14.45 6.63 -21.02
N GLY A 178 14.60 6.51 -22.33
CA GLY A 178 13.67 7.10 -23.31
C GLY A 178 12.27 6.47 -23.25
N VAL A 179 12.17 5.17 -23.00
CA VAL A 179 10.89 4.43 -22.91
C VAL A 179 10.23 4.71 -21.56
N ASN A 180 10.99 4.56 -20.46
CA ASN A 180 10.52 4.79 -19.09
C ASN A 180 9.92 6.20 -18.93
N ARG A 181 10.64 7.22 -19.43
CA ARG A 181 10.25 8.63 -19.25
C ARG A 181 9.29 9.16 -20.31
N SER A 182 8.90 8.34 -21.29
CA SER A 182 7.99 8.72 -22.37
C SER A 182 6.81 7.76 -22.46
N GLN A 183 6.85 6.80 -23.39
CA GLN A 183 5.73 5.90 -23.70
C GLN A 183 5.19 5.18 -22.46
N TYR A 184 6.08 4.67 -21.60
CA TYR A 184 5.68 3.95 -20.40
C TYR A 184 4.90 4.85 -19.44
N ARG A 185 5.45 6.04 -19.12
CA ARG A 185 4.80 7.04 -18.28
C ARG A 185 3.47 7.55 -18.84
N ILE A 186 3.37 7.73 -20.17
CA ILE A 186 2.13 8.12 -20.83
C ILE A 186 1.05 7.04 -20.66
N PHE A 187 1.44 5.76 -20.77
CA PHE A 187 0.53 4.66 -20.54
C PHE A 187 0.08 4.58 -19.07
N GLU A 188 0.99 4.73 -18.11
CA GLU A 188 0.65 4.78 -16.68
C GLU A 188 -0.37 5.87 -16.36
N GLU A 189 -0.25 7.06 -16.98
CA GLU A 189 -1.24 8.14 -16.84
C GLU A 189 -2.60 7.77 -17.45
N ARG A 190 -2.63 7.04 -18.56
CA ARG A 190 -3.89 6.51 -19.13
C ARG A 190 -4.55 5.49 -18.19
N VAL A 191 -3.75 4.62 -17.57
CA VAL A 191 -4.23 3.66 -16.56
C VAL A 191 -4.80 4.39 -15.35
N ARG A 192 -4.08 5.38 -14.82
CA ARG A 192 -4.53 6.23 -13.71
C ARG A 192 -5.90 6.85 -14.00
N ARG A 193 -6.03 7.56 -15.14
CA ARG A 193 -7.30 8.20 -15.54
C ARG A 193 -8.43 7.17 -15.71
N TYR A 194 -8.12 5.97 -16.19
CA TYR A 194 -9.09 4.89 -16.28
C TYR A 194 -9.60 4.50 -14.90
N ILE A 195 -8.71 4.29 -13.92
CA ILE A 195 -9.07 3.92 -12.54
C ILE A 195 -9.88 5.04 -11.87
N GLU A 196 -9.48 6.30 -12.04
CA GLU A 196 -10.23 7.46 -11.55
C GLU A 196 -11.69 7.42 -12.07
N LYS A 197 -11.88 7.12 -13.36
CA LYS A 197 -13.21 7.11 -13.98
C LYS A 197 -14.01 5.83 -13.74
N LYS A 198 -13.37 4.67 -13.75
CA LYS A 198 -14.01 3.34 -13.83
C LYS A 198 -13.83 2.48 -12.58
N GLY A 199 -13.04 2.92 -11.60
CA GLY A 199 -12.80 2.19 -10.36
C GLY A 199 -11.70 1.14 -10.50
N THR A 200 -11.75 0.13 -9.62
CA THR A 200 -10.68 -0.85 -9.44
C THR A 200 -10.41 -1.68 -10.69
N VAL A 201 -9.12 -1.92 -10.96
CA VAL A 201 -8.63 -2.74 -12.07
C VAL A 201 -7.56 -3.72 -11.61
N ASN A 202 -7.37 -4.79 -12.39
CA ASN A 202 -6.23 -5.69 -12.25
C ASN A 202 -5.20 -5.38 -13.32
N ILE A 203 -3.94 -5.32 -12.94
CA ILE A 203 -2.82 -5.03 -13.82
C ILE A 203 -1.91 -6.25 -13.88
N ASN A 204 -1.44 -6.60 -15.07
CA ASN A 204 -0.51 -7.67 -15.31
C ASN A 204 0.63 -7.20 -16.20
N TRP A 205 1.85 -7.54 -15.79
CA TRP A 205 3.07 -7.36 -16.59
C TRP A 205 3.63 -8.71 -16.98
N ARG A 206 4.09 -8.84 -18.23
CA ARG A 206 4.99 -9.92 -18.66
C ARG A 206 6.26 -9.31 -19.23
N PHE A 207 7.38 -9.93 -18.88
CA PHE A 207 8.69 -9.50 -19.32
C PHE A 207 9.29 -10.57 -20.22
N SER A 208 9.63 -10.19 -21.43
CA SER A 208 10.32 -11.05 -22.40
C SER A 208 11.81 -10.71 -22.39
N TYR A 209 12.65 -11.72 -22.60
CA TYR A 209 14.10 -11.62 -22.50
C TYR A 209 14.75 -12.17 -23.77
N GLY A 210 15.86 -11.57 -24.20
CA GLY A 210 16.77 -12.18 -25.16
C GLY A 210 17.53 -13.35 -24.51
N ASN A 211 18.11 -14.24 -25.33
CA ASN A 211 18.76 -15.49 -24.91
C ASN A 211 19.64 -15.36 -23.65
N GLY A 212 19.07 -15.71 -22.48
CA GLY A 212 19.78 -15.80 -21.20
C GLY A 212 20.00 -14.47 -20.44
N GLY A 213 19.50 -13.34 -20.93
CA GLY A 213 19.69 -12.03 -20.30
C GLY A 213 18.79 -11.77 -19.09
N THR A 214 19.20 -10.82 -18.24
CA THR A 214 18.44 -10.30 -17.08
C THR A 214 17.73 -8.98 -17.33
N ARG A 215 17.99 -8.38 -18.50
CA ARG A 215 17.36 -7.15 -18.98
C ARG A 215 16.22 -7.50 -19.94
N PRO A 216 14.97 -7.08 -19.68
CA PRO A 216 13.87 -7.40 -20.56
C PRO A 216 14.06 -6.67 -21.89
N THR A 217 13.77 -7.35 -23.00
CA THR A 217 13.72 -6.76 -24.34
C THR A 217 12.33 -6.25 -24.68
N GLN A 218 11.32 -6.76 -23.98
CA GLN A 218 9.94 -6.33 -24.16
C GLN A 218 9.15 -6.45 -22.87
N ILE A 219 8.25 -5.49 -22.64
CA ILE A 219 7.32 -5.47 -21.51
C ILE A 219 5.90 -5.39 -22.05
N GLU A 220 5.11 -6.43 -21.82
CA GLU A 220 3.67 -6.40 -22.03
C GLU A 220 3.00 -5.90 -20.75
N TYR A 221 2.30 -4.76 -20.83
CA TYR A 221 1.54 -4.17 -19.73
C TYR A 221 0.06 -4.22 -20.10
N SER A 222 -0.71 -5.04 -19.38
CA SER A 222 -2.16 -5.17 -19.59
C SER A 222 -2.96 -4.82 -18.34
N VAL A 223 -4.11 -4.19 -18.55
CA VAL A 223 -5.08 -3.81 -17.52
C VAL A 223 -6.40 -4.48 -17.84
N SER A 224 -6.97 -5.16 -16.86
CA SER A 224 -8.27 -5.82 -16.98
C SER A 224 -9.25 -5.36 -15.91
N GLN A 225 -10.52 -5.33 -16.29
CA GLN A 225 -11.64 -5.07 -15.39
C GLN A 225 -12.75 -6.07 -15.70
N ASN A 226 -13.32 -6.71 -14.68
CA ASN A 226 -14.36 -7.73 -14.83
C ASN A 226 -13.97 -8.85 -15.81
N GLY A 227 -12.70 -9.30 -15.75
CA GLY A 227 -12.16 -10.37 -16.59
C GLY A 227 -11.84 -9.99 -18.04
N LYS A 228 -12.07 -8.75 -18.47
CA LYS A 228 -11.77 -8.28 -19.83
C LYS A 228 -10.60 -7.30 -19.83
N ILE A 229 -9.69 -7.42 -20.81
CA ILE A 229 -8.63 -6.45 -21.02
C ILE A 229 -9.24 -5.15 -21.54
N VAL A 230 -8.93 -4.04 -20.88
CA VAL A 230 -9.47 -2.69 -21.16
C VAL A 230 -8.41 -1.73 -21.67
N LEU A 231 -7.14 -1.95 -21.29
CA LEU A 231 -5.97 -1.26 -21.82
C LEU A 231 -4.82 -2.26 -21.93
N SER A 232 -4.03 -2.17 -22.98
CA SER A 232 -2.80 -2.95 -23.11
C SER A 232 -1.80 -2.24 -24.01
N GLU A 233 -0.52 -2.36 -23.70
CA GLU A 233 0.55 -1.86 -24.55
C GLU A 233 1.79 -2.74 -24.41
N ILE A 234 2.59 -2.80 -25.47
CA ILE A 234 3.84 -3.55 -25.52
C ILE A 234 4.97 -2.54 -25.71
N PHE A 235 5.92 -2.53 -24.80
CA PHE A 235 7.07 -1.63 -24.82
C PHE A 235 8.32 -2.39 -25.21
N ASN A 236 9.02 -1.92 -26.24
CA ASN A 236 10.33 -2.44 -26.61
C ASN A 236 11.39 -1.75 -25.75
N ASN A 237 12.32 -2.55 -25.21
CA ASN A 237 13.28 -2.12 -24.20
C ASN A 237 14.70 -2.53 -24.53
#